data_AF-A0A7X8Z7L9-F1
#
_entry.id   AF-A0A7X8Z7L9-F1
#
_cell.length_a   1.000
_cell.length_b   1.000
_cell.length_c   1.000
_cell.angle_alpha   90.00
_cell.angle_beta   90.00
_cell.angle_gamma   90.00
#
_symmetry.space_group_name_H-M   'P 1'
#
loop_
_entity.id
_entity.type
_entity.pdbx_description
1 polymer ?
#
loop_
_entity_poly.entity_id
_entity_poly.type
_entity_poly.pdbx_seq_one_letter_code
_entity_poly.pdbx_strand_id
1 'polypeptide(L)'
;MGIHGDVFDCFISHAGIFDEAGLWFTTEEMFFPNFDNGGLQIAEFANDLTIGKHMGKTGENAWGGIAQAGAPYSKAPKAVRHYTNSPKDLIENWHTPILCIHGELDYRIPYTQGMAAFNAAQMMGVPSRLIIFPEETHWVLQPQNALYWHRNYYDWLDKWCK
;
A
#
# COMPACT_ATOMS: atom_id res chain seq x y z
N MET A 1 -0.10 10.16 1.03
CA MET A 1 0.25 11.59 0.81
C MET A 1 -0.95 12.29 0.20
N GLY A 2 -1.11 13.61 0.40
CA GLY A 2 -2.13 14.41 -0.30
C GLY A 2 -3.39 14.76 0.50
N ILE A 3 -3.42 14.47 1.81
CA ILE A 3 -4.51 14.87 2.74
C ILE A 3 -4.03 15.80 3.86
N HIS A 4 -2.74 16.09 3.90
CA HIS A 4 -2.07 16.66 5.08
C HIS A 4 -2.10 18.19 5.14
N GLY A 5 -2.50 18.89 4.07
CA GLY A 5 -2.68 20.35 4.09
C GLY A 5 -1.43 21.13 4.50
N ASP A 6 -0.28 20.72 3.98
CA ASP A 6 1.01 21.43 4.08
C ASP A 6 1.68 21.40 5.47
N VAL A 7 1.28 20.48 6.35
CA VAL A 7 1.85 20.38 7.71
C VAL A 7 3.22 19.69 7.80
N PHE A 8 3.76 19.17 6.70
CA PHE A 8 5.02 18.41 6.69
C PHE A 8 6.01 18.98 5.67
N ASP A 9 7.28 19.13 6.09
CA ASP A 9 8.35 19.63 5.22
C ASP A 9 8.85 18.58 4.21
N CYS A 10 8.82 17.29 4.59
CA CYS A 10 9.14 16.19 3.69
C CYS A 10 8.50 14.87 4.15
N PHE A 11 8.47 13.90 3.24
CA PHE A 11 8.09 12.52 3.52
C PHE A 11 9.22 11.54 3.22
N ILE A 12 9.25 10.46 4.00
CA ILE A 12 10.05 9.27 3.75
C ILE A 12 9.09 8.09 3.74
N SER A 13 9.06 7.36 2.63
CA SER A 13 8.17 6.24 2.37
C SER A 13 9.03 4.99 2.15
N HIS A 14 9.21 4.20 3.21
CA HIS A 14 9.84 2.88 3.13
C HIS A 14 8.77 1.81 3.01
N ALA A 15 8.87 0.96 1.97
CA ALA A 15 7.87 -0.05 1.64
C ALA A 15 6.44 0.55 1.58
N GLY A 16 6.29 1.69 0.88
CA GLY A 16 5.03 2.41 0.84
C GLY A 16 4.05 1.85 -0.19
N ILE A 17 2.75 1.93 0.12
CA ILE A 17 1.66 1.56 -0.78
C ILE A 17 1.23 2.80 -1.57
N PHE A 18 1.18 2.70 -2.90
CA PHE A 18 0.76 3.79 -3.77
C PHE A 18 -0.67 3.58 -4.30
N ASP A 19 -0.92 2.40 -4.86
CA ASP A 19 -2.23 1.94 -5.31
C ASP A 19 -2.72 0.82 -4.37
N GLU A 20 -3.63 1.20 -3.47
CA GLU A 20 -4.22 0.30 -2.47
C GLU A 20 -5.08 -0.79 -3.15
N ALA A 21 -5.82 -0.42 -4.20
CA ALA A 21 -6.67 -1.36 -4.93
C ALA A 21 -5.83 -2.35 -5.74
N GLY A 22 -4.77 -1.86 -6.39
CA GLY A 22 -3.78 -2.70 -7.08
C GLY A 22 -3.08 -3.66 -6.11
N LEU A 23 -2.69 -3.17 -4.93
CA LEU A 23 -2.02 -3.98 -3.91
C LEU A 23 -2.86 -5.19 -3.48
N TRP A 24 -4.18 -5.03 -3.37
CA TRP A 24 -5.09 -6.14 -3.04
C TRP A 24 -4.90 -7.37 -3.94
N PHE A 25 -4.48 -7.18 -5.19
CA PHE A 25 -4.23 -8.27 -6.14
C PHE A 25 -2.80 -8.80 -6.14
N THR A 26 -1.85 -8.06 -5.59
CA THR A 26 -0.41 -8.34 -5.76
C THR A 26 0.31 -8.65 -4.46
N THR A 27 -0.27 -8.33 -3.30
CA THR A 27 0.32 -8.60 -1.99
C THR A 27 0.31 -10.08 -1.65
N GLU A 28 1.40 -10.59 -1.07
CA GLU A 28 1.39 -11.90 -0.40
C GLU A 28 0.77 -11.84 1.01
N GLU A 29 0.67 -10.64 1.62
CA GLU A 29 0.19 -10.46 2.99
C GLU A 29 -1.33 -10.33 3.03
N MET A 30 -2.01 -11.45 2.72
CA MET A 30 -3.46 -11.53 2.61
C MET A 30 -4.23 -11.20 3.90
N PHE A 31 -3.53 -11.04 5.03
CA PHE A 31 -4.14 -10.61 6.28
C PHE A 31 -4.82 -9.24 6.16
N PHE A 32 -4.20 -8.24 5.52
CA PHE A 32 -4.83 -6.91 5.41
C PHE A 32 -6.09 -6.93 4.53
N PRO A 33 -6.04 -7.46 3.29
CA PRO A 33 -7.23 -7.66 2.47
C PRO A 33 -8.37 -8.42 3.17
N ASN A 34 -8.01 -9.45 3.95
CA ASN A 34 -8.98 -10.37 4.53
C ASN A 34 -9.43 -10.00 5.93
N PHE A 35 -8.76 -9.11 6.67
CA PHE A 35 -9.17 -8.80 8.04
C PHE A 35 -9.11 -7.31 8.30
N ASP A 36 -7.98 -6.67 8.02
CA ASP A 36 -7.81 -5.28 8.41
C ASP A 36 -8.55 -4.29 7.52
N ASN A 37 -8.71 -4.51 6.22
CA ASN A 37 -9.40 -3.56 5.34
C ASN A 37 -10.94 -3.59 5.46
N GLY A 38 -11.46 -4.11 6.57
CA GLY A 38 -12.87 -4.38 6.79
C GLY A 38 -13.25 -5.79 6.38
N GLY A 39 -12.31 -6.71 6.53
CA GLY A 39 -12.32 -8.04 5.96
C GLY A 39 -13.37 -9.00 6.52
N LEU A 40 -13.10 -10.30 6.37
CA LEU A 40 -14.03 -11.42 6.51
C LEU A 40 -14.96 -11.25 7.70
N GLN A 41 -16.20 -10.85 7.42
CA GLN A 41 -17.29 -11.27 8.27
C GLN A 41 -17.45 -12.76 7.99
N ILE A 42 -17.45 -13.57 9.03
CA ILE A 42 -18.01 -14.91 8.95
C ILE A 42 -19.42 -14.72 8.40
N ALA A 43 -19.63 -14.98 7.11
CA ALA A 43 -20.94 -15.36 6.64
C ALA A 43 -21.30 -16.53 7.56
N GLU A 44 -22.34 -16.36 8.36
CA GLU A 44 -22.85 -17.37 9.28
C GLU A 44 -22.64 -18.73 8.65
N PHE A 45 -21.96 -19.66 9.32
CA PHE A 45 -21.74 -21.02 8.86
C PHE A 45 -23.03 -21.51 8.21
N ALA A 46 -23.12 -21.38 6.89
CA ALA A 46 -24.29 -21.82 6.18
C ALA A 46 -24.21 -23.33 6.36
N ASN A 47 -25.19 -23.90 7.04
CA ASN A 47 -25.28 -25.33 7.35
C ASN A 47 -25.43 -26.20 6.08
N ASP A 48 -25.01 -25.69 4.93
CA ASP A 48 -25.12 -26.26 3.60
C ASP A 48 -23.78 -26.03 2.87
N LEU A 49 -22.90 -27.03 2.95
CA LEU A 49 -21.60 -27.10 2.28
C LEU A 49 -21.73 -27.47 0.79
N THR A 50 -22.86 -27.20 0.13
CA THR A 50 -23.00 -27.54 -1.30
C THR A 50 -22.08 -26.67 -2.15
N ILE A 51 -21.05 -27.35 -2.70
CA ILE A 51 -20.09 -26.83 -3.66
C ILE A 51 -20.87 -26.36 -4.91
N GLY A 52 -21.12 -25.06 -5.02
CA GLY A 52 -21.78 -24.48 -6.21
C GLY A 52 -22.50 -23.15 -6.01
N LYS A 53 -22.87 -22.76 -4.77
CA LYS A 53 -23.57 -21.48 -4.51
C LYS A 53 -22.66 -20.28 -4.17
N HIS A 54 -21.35 -20.47 -4.17
CA HIS A 54 -20.39 -19.51 -3.59
C HIS A 54 -19.40 -18.92 -4.61
N MET A 55 -19.79 -18.71 -5.87
CA MET A 55 -18.90 -18.06 -6.85
C MET A 55 -19.52 -16.79 -7.42
N GLY A 56 -19.40 -15.69 -6.68
CA GLY A 56 -19.68 -14.32 -7.16
C GLY A 56 -21.08 -14.12 -7.79
N LYS A 57 -21.35 -12.96 -8.37
CA LYS A 57 -22.05 -11.91 -7.60
C LYS A 57 -23.56 -12.13 -7.64
N THR A 58 -24.17 -12.20 -6.45
CA THR A 58 -25.39 -11.45 -6.07
C THR A 58 -25.47 -11.42 -4.55
N GLY A 59 -25.03 -10.31 -3.94
CA GLY A 59 -25.08 -10.07 -2.48
C GLY A 59 -24.02 -10.84 -1.66
N GLU A 60 -22.85 -10.23 -1.48
CA GLU A 60 -21.86 -10.50 -0.41
C GLU A 60 -21.23 -11.90 -0.22
N ASN A 61 -21.20 -12.78 -1.23
CA ASN A 61 -20.62 -14.12 -1.06
C ASN A 61 -19.44 -14.37 -2.03
N ALA A 62 -18.24 -14.66 -1.52
CA ALA A 62 -17.08 -15.05 -2.32
C ALA A 62 -16.84 -16.57 -2.35
N TRP A 63 -15.86 -16.98 -3.17
CA TRP A 63 -15.34 -18.35 -3.30
C TRP A 63 -15.15 -19.00 -1.93
N GLY A 64 -15.89 -20.08 -1.65
CA GLY A 64 -15.83 -20.80 -0.39
C GLY A 64 -16.67 -20.23 0.76
N GLY A 65 -17.61 -19.32 0.50
CA GLY A 65 -18.52 -18.77 1.52
C GLY A 65 -17.89 -17.64 2.36
N ILE A 66 -16.75 -17.11 1.93
CA ILE A 66 -15.99 -16.09 2.64
C ILE A 66 -16.47 -14.69 2.18
N ALA A 67 -16.93 -13.81 3.07
CA ALA A 67 -17.36 -12.46 2.68
C ALA A 67 -16.14 -11.54 2.44
N GLN A 68 -15.93 -11.10 1.20
CA GLN A 68 -14.80 -10.23 0.80
C GLN A 68 -15.02 -8.75 1.18
N ALA A 69 -15.42 -8.49 2.42
CA ALA A 69 -15.75 -7.16 2.89
C ALA A 69 -14.56 -6.18 2.90
N GLY A 70 -13.32 -6.68 2.80
CA GLY A 70 -12.10 -5.88 2.65
C GLY A 70 -11.64 -5.65 1.21
N ALA A 71 -12.41 -6.04 0.20
CA ALA A 71 -12.06 -5.86 -1.21
C ALA A 71 -12.34 -4.44 -1.75
N PRO A 72 -11.67 -4.01 -2.86
CA PRO A 72 -11.88 -2.68 -3.46
C PRO A 72 -13.32 -2.35 -3.89
N TYR A 73 -14.10 -3.38 -4.22
CA TYR A 73 -15.50 -3.26 -4.61
C TYR A 73 -16.48 -3.51 -3.45
N SER A 74 -15.97 -3.71 -2.24
CA SER A 74 -16.80 -3.83 -1.05
C SER A 74 -17.48 -2.51 -0.73
N LYS A 75 -18.73 -2.60 -0.27
CA LYS A 75 -19.49 -1.44 0.24
C LYS A 75 -19.30 -1.24 1.75
N ALA A 76 -18.51 -2.09 2.41
CA ALA A 76 -18.22 -1.96 3.83
C ALA A 76 -17.58 -0.58 4.07
N PRO A 77 -18.06 0.19 5.07
CA PRO A 77 -17.54 1.54 5.33
C PRO A 77 -16.01 1.60 5.53
N LYS A 78 -15.42 0.57 6.15
CA LYS A 78 -13.96 0.48 6.37
C LYS A 78 -13.21 0.32 5.03
N ALA A 79 -13.67 -0.56 4.15
CA ALA A 79 -13.09 -0.74 2.81
C ALA A 79 -13.24 0.53 1.96
N VAL A 80 -14.45 1.09 1.89
CA VAL A 80 -14.71 2.33 1.13
C VAL A 80 -13.76 3.44 1.60
N ARG A 81 -13.63 3.65 2.91
CA ARG A 81 -12.71 4.65 3.47
C ARG A 81 -11.25 4.34 3.11
N HIS A 82 -10.82 3.09 3.23
CA HIS A 82 -9.44 2.69 2.92
C HIS A 82 -9.08 3.02 1.46
N TYR A 83 -9.89 2.56 0.50
CA TYR A 83 -9.61 2.75 -0.92
C TYR A 83 -9.83 4.19 -1.41
N THR A 84 -10.76 4.94 -0.82
CA THR A 84 -10.99 6.36 -1.20
C THR A 84 -9.81 7.26 -0.83
N ASN A 85 -9.01 6.87 0.17
CA ASN A 85 -7.81 7.62 0.59
C ASN A 85 -6.53 7.08 -0.05
N SER A 86 -6.63 6.31 -1.14
CA SER A 86 -5.46 5.74 -1.80
C SER A 86 -4.56 6.87 -2.35
N PRO A 87 -3.23 6.82 -2.12
CA PRO A 87 -2.33 7.89 -2.55
C PRO A 87 -2.37 8.18 -4.06
N LYS A 88 -2.62 7.16 -4.91
CA LYS A 88 -2.76 7.33 -6.36
C LYS A 88 -3.89 8.28 -6.78
N ASP A 89 -4.96 8.36 -5.98
CA ASP A 89 -6.15 9.16 -6.30
C ASP A 89 -5.99 10.61 -5.82
N LEU A 90 -4.90 10.90 -5.11
CA LEU A 90 -4.60 12.20 -4.50
C LEU A 90 -3.34 12.85 -5.05
N ILE A 91 -2.81 12.34 -6.17
CA ILE A 91 -1.54 12.80 -6.76
C ILE A 91 -1.54 14.29 -7.12
N GLU A 92 -2.70 14.84 -7.46
CA GLU A 92 -2.87 16.27 -7.76
C GLU A 92 -2.55 17.18 -6.56
N ASN A 93 -2.66 16.64 -5.35
CA ASN A 93 -2.39 17.36 -4.11
C ASN A 93 -0.93 17.21 -3.63
N TRP A 94 -0.09 16.45 -4.35
CA TRP A 94 1.29 16.23 -3.93
C TRP A 94 2.15 17.44 -4.29
N HIS A 95 2.74 18.03 -3.25
CA HIS A 95 3.68 19.14 -3.36
C HIS A 95 4.88 18.99 -2.41
N THR A 96 4.74 18.14 -1.38
CA THR A 96 5.78 17.87 -0.38
C THR A 96 6.84 16.90 -0.91
N PRO A 97 8.14 17.21 -0.77
CA PRO A 97 9.22 16.32 -1.17
C PRO A 97 9.09 14.90 -0.61
N ILE A 98 9.33 13.87 -1.44
CA ILE A 98 9.25 12.46 -1.04
C ILE A 98 10.49 11.62 -1.36
N LEU A 99 11.01 10.92 -0.36
CA LEU A 99 11.97 9.83 -0.52
C LEU A 99 11.23 8.49 -0.54
N CYS A 100 11.29 7.77 -1.66
CA CYS A 100 10.75 6.42 -1.82
C CYS A 100 11.87 5.39 -1.64
N ILE A 101 11.68 4.42 -0.75
CA ILE A 101 12.64 3.35 -0.47
C ILE A 101 11.93 2.01 -0.54
N HIS A 102 12.51 1.05 -1.27
CA HIS A 102 11.88 -0.27 -1.45
C HIS A 102 12.91 -1.40 -1.62
N GLY A 103 12.57 -2.62 -1.17
CA GLY A 103 13.31 -3.84 -1.44
C GLY A 103 12.72 -4.64 -2.61
N GLU A 104 13.53 -5.12 -3.54
CA GLU A 104 13.02 -5.84 -4.73
C GLU A 104 12.43 -7.21 -4.37
N LEU A 105 12.85 -7.80 -3.24
CA LEU A 105 12.32 -9.05 -2.69
C LEU A 105 11.21 -8.81 -1.64
N ASP A 106 10.61 -7.61 -1.61
CA ASP A 106 9.40 -7.35 -0.84
C ASP A 106 8.17 -7.85 -1.61
N TYR A 107 7.68 -9.03 -1.23
CA TYR A 107 6.46 -9.60 -1.80
C TYR A 107 5.19 -9.18 -1.03
N ARG A 108 5.33 -8.55 0.14
CA ARG A 108 4.21 -7.98 0.90
C ARG A 108 3.71 -6.73 0.21
N ILE A 109 4.64 -5.87 -0.17
CA ILE A 109 4.37 -4.68 -0.97
C ILE A 109 5.35 -4.73 -2.13
N PRO A 110 4.90 -5.05 -3.36
CA PRO A 110 5.82 -5.12 -4.49
C PRO A 110 6.52 -3.79 -4.76
N TYR A 111 7.81 -3.84 -5.15
CA TYR A 111 8.63 -2.66 -5.41
C TYR A 111 8.07 -1.69 -6.46
N THR A 112 7.20 -2.20 -7.34
CA THR A 112 6.48 -1.39 -8.32
C THR A 112 5.61 -0.31 -7.67
N GLN A 113 5.16 -0.51 -6.43
CA GLN A 113 4.42 0.51 -5.65
C GLN A 113 5.31 1.72 -5.34
N GLY A 114 6.53 1.48 -4.85
CA GLY A 114 7.53 2.54 -4.61
C GLY A 114 7.95 3.24 -5.90
N MET A 115 8.13 2.51 -6.99
CA MET A 115 8.43 3.09 -8.30
C MET A 115 7.29 3.94 -8.85
N ALA A 116 6.04 3.47 -8.71
CA ALA A 116 4.87 4.21 -9.16
C ALA A 116 4.72 5.53 -8.39
N ALA A 117 4.90 5.51 -7.06
CA ALA A 117 4.90 6.74 -6.24
C ALA A 117 6.00 7.71 -6.67
N PHE A 118 7.23 7.23 -6.91
CA PHE A 118 8.32 8.06 -7.37
C PHE A 118 8.04 8.70 -8.73
N ASN A 119 7.56 7.91 -9.71
CA ASN A 119 7.23 8.40 -11.04
C ASN A 119 6.08 9.42 -11.00
N ALA A 120 5.05 9.16 -10.20
CA ALA A 120 3.95 10.11 -10.00
C ALA A 120 4.46 11.42 -9.42
N ALA A 121 5.31 11.37 -8.39
CA ALA A 121 5.94 12.57 -7.81
C ALA A 121 6.76 13.35 -8.86
N GLN A 122 7.57 12.66 -9.66
CA GLN A 122 8.34 13.28 -10.75
C GLN A 122 7.43 13.96 -11.79
N MET A 123 6.34 13.31 -12.19
CA MET A 123 5.36 13.87 -13.15
C MET A 123 4.65 15.10 -12.60
N MET A 124 4.44 15.17 -11.29
CA MET A 124 3.84 16.33 -10.60
C MET A 124 4.86 17.44 -10.29
N GLY A 125 6.14 17.28 -10.67
CA GLY A 125 7.20 18.24 -10.36
C GLY A 125 7.59 18.28 -8.89
N VAL A 126 7.21 17.27 -8.10
CA VAL A 126 7.54 17.15 -6.68
C VAL A 126 8.98 16.66 -6.54
N PRO A 127 9.83 17.33 -5.74
CA PRO A 127 11.18 16.84 -5.48
C PRO A 127 11.13 15.43 -4.89
N SER A 128 11.67 14.45 -5.62
CA SER A 128 11.65 13.06 -5.16
C SER A 128 12.97 12.32 -5.40
N ARG A 129 13.19 11.27 -4.61
CA ARG A 129 14.32 10.35 -4.73
C ARG A 129 13.81 8.92 -4.59
N LEU A 130 14.37 8.01 -5.37
CA LEU A 130 14.09 6.57 -5.29
C LEU A 130 15.35 5.81 -4.86
N ILE A 131 15.19 4.88 -3.92
CA ILE A 131 16.21 3.90 -3.54
C ILE A 131 15.57 2.51 -3.64
N ILE A 132 16.17 1.65 -4.46
CA ILE A 132 15.79 0.23 -4.57
C ILE A 132 16.95 -0.60 -4.05
N PHE A 133 16.65 -1.55 -3.17
CA PHE A 133 17.59 -2.55 -2.68
C PHE A 133 17.27 -3.91 -3.34
N PRO A 134 18.08 -4.36 -4.34
CA PRO A 134 17.77 -5.56 -5.12
C PRO A 134 17.72 -6.86 -4.30
N GLU A 135 18.48 -6.92 -3.21
CA GLU A 135 18.66 -8.12 -2.39
C GLU A 135 17.92 -8.05 -1.04
N GLU A 136 17.17 -6.97 -0.80
CA GLU A 136 16.44 -6.77 0.46
C GLU A 136 14.95 -7.08 0.31
N THR A 137 14.33 -7.36 1.44
CA THR A 137 12.89 -7.66 1.56
C THR A 137 12.13 -6.42 2.00
N HIS A 138 10.97 -6.60 2.64
CA HIS A 138 10.27 -5.55 3.37
C HIS A 138 11.16 -4.83 4.42
N TRP A 139 12.14 -5.55 4.97
CA TRP A 139 13.13 -5.03 5.91
C TRP A 139 14.50 -4.95 5.25
N VAL A 140 15.27 -3.94 5.62
CA VAL A 140 16.68 -3.80 5.23
C VAL A 140 17.54 -4.47 6.29
N LEU A 141 18.08 -5.64 5.97
CA LEU A 141 18.75 -6.52 6.93
C LEU A 141 20.26 -6.60 6.73
N GLN A 142 20.76 -6.44 5.50
CA GLN A 142 22.21 -6.49 5.28
C GLN A 142 22.88 -5.27 5.93
N PRO A 143 23.96 -5.44 6.71
CA PRO A 143 24.58 -4.33 7.44
C PRO A 143 25.01 -3.16 6.55
N GLN A 144 25.57 -3.44 5.36
CA GLN A 144 25.97 -2.39 4.42
C GLN A 144 24.77 -1.63 3.85
N ASN A 145 23.68 -2.34 3.55
CA ASN A 145 22.44 -1.73 3.05
C ASN A 145 21.77 -0.89 4.14
N ALA A 146 21.75 -1.36 5.39
CA ALA A 146 21.24 -0.59 6.52
C ALA A 146 22.01 0.72 6.73
N LEU A 147 23.35 0.69 6.62
CA LEU A 147 24.15 1.92 6.66
C LEU A 147 23.80 2.88 5.51
N TYR A 148 23.63 2.35 4.29
CA TYR A 148 23.24 3.17 3.14
C TYR A 148 21.83 3.75 3.29
N TRP A 149 20.89 2.96 3.81
CA TRP A 149 19.52 3.37 4.13
C TRP A 149 19.53 4.53 5.13
N HIS A 150 20.21 4.36 6.27
CA HIS A 150 20.26 5.39 7.31
C HIS A 150 20.93 6.68 6.83
N ARG A 151 22.02 6.59 6.06
CA ARG A 151 22.67 7.77 5.47
C ARG A 151 21.69 8.56 4.61
N ASN A 152 21.01 7.90 3.68
CA ASN A 152 20.05 8.57 2.82
C ASN A 152 18.84 9.11 3.58
N TYR A 153 18.41 8.40 4.63
CA TYR A 153 17.33 8.84 5.52
C TYR A 153 17.69 10.18 6.18
N TYR A 154 18.84 10.25 6.85
CA TYR A 154 19.28 11.48 7.52
C TYR A 154 19.63 12.59 6.52
N ASP A 155 20.29 12.29 5.41
CA ASP A 155 20.59 13.27 4.36
C ASP A 155 19.30 13.91 3.79
N TRP A 156 18.19 13.16 3.76
CA TRP A 156 16.91 13.67 3.30
C TRP A 156 16.28 14.61 4.34
N LEU A 157 16.30 14.22 5.61
CA LEU A 157 15.82 15.07 6.70
C LEU A 157 16.63 16.36 6.78
N ASP A 158 17.97 16.30 6.78
CA ASP A 158 18.85 17.46 6.85
C ASP A 158 18.61 18.46 5.70
N LYS A 159 18.21 17.94 4.53
CA LYS A 159 17.94 18.78 3.36
C LYS A 159 16.63 19.55 3.50
N TRP A 160 15.58 18.92 4.03
CA TRP A 160 14.21 19.42 3.94
C TRP A 160 13.61 19.88 5.26
N CYS A 161 13.97 19.26 6.38
CA CYS A 161 13.53 19.65 7.72
C CYS A 161 14.54 20.65 8.30
N LYS A 162 14.14 21.92 8.48
CA LYS A 162 14.97 22.99 9.04
C LYS A 162 14.29 23.67 10.22
#